data_AF-A0A1G8N159-F1
#
_entry.id   AF-A0A1G8N159-F1
#
_cell.length_a   1.000
_cell.length_b   1.000
_cell.length_c   1.000
_cell.angle_alpha   90.00
_cell.angle_beta   90.00
_cell.angle_gamma   90.00
#
_symmetry.space_group_name_H-M   'P 1'
#
loop_
_entity.id
_entity.type
_entity.pdbx_description
1 polymer ?
#
loop_
_entity_poly.entity_id
_entity_poly.type
_entity_poly.pdbx_seq_one_letter_code
_entity_poly.pdbx_strand_id
1 'polypeptide(L)'
;MSLEHNDPFVSAAIEKERERQRETLELIASENFVSDDVLEAMGSVMTNKYAEGYAGRRFYGSIKPSSRDFKADLSYMIAAKAVSFKESLQPDFKTYAQNNVDNASVLGETLLEEGASLGGTDNHLLLVDVKAWGLTGKETE
;
A
#
# COMPACT_ATOMS: atom_id res chain seq x y z
N MET A 1 14.85 -21.98 8.74
CA MET A 1 14.67 -22.28 7.31
C MET A 1 14.07 -21.04 6.65
N SER A 2 14.62 -20.61 5.51
CA SER A 2 14.12 -19.45 4.74
C SER A 2 13.10 -19.89 3.69
N LEU A 3 12.33 -18.94 3.15
CA LEU A 3 11.44 -19.20 2.02
C LEU A 3 12.22 -19.69 0.79
N GLU A 4 13.39 -19.10 0.51
CA GLU A 4 14.28 -19.50 -0.57
C GLU A 4 14.66 -20.99 -0.51
N HIS A 5 14.92 -21.52 0.69
CA HIS A 5 15.24 -22.94 0.86
C HIS A 5 14.00 -23.85 0.76
N ASN A 6 12.88 -23.42 1.35
CA ASN A 6 11.67 -24.24 1.47
C ASN A 6 10.84 -24.27 0.18
N ASP A 7 10.79 -23.15 -0.53
CA ASP A 7 10.05 -22.97 -1.78
C ASP A 7 10.77 -21.94 -2.69
N PRO A 8 11.81 -22.38 -3.41
CA PRO A 8 12.59 -21.49 -4.28
C PRO A 8 11.76 -20.94 -5.45
N PHE A 9 10.68 -21.61 -5.86
CA PHE A 9 9.81 -21.13 -6.94
C PHE A 9 9.03 -19.88 -6.49
N VAL A 10 8.39 -19.93 -5.32
CA VAL A 10 7.69 -18.77 -4.76
C VAL A 10 8.68 -17.64 -4.46
N SER A 11 9.85 -17.96 -3.90
CA SER A 11 10.89 -16.96 -3.64
C SER A 11 11.32 -16.23 -4.92
N ALA A 12 11.53 -16.96 -6.02
CA ALA A 12 11.92 -16.37 -7.30
C ALA A 12 10.79 -15.53 -7.93
N ALA A 13 9.52 -15.93 -7.77
CA ALA A 13 8.38 -15.15 -8.24
C ALA A 13 8.26 -13.81 -7.50
N ILE A 14 8.47 -13.79 -6.18
CA ILE A 14 8.46 -12.56 -5.37
C ILE A 14 9.56 -11.60 -5.83
N GLU A 15 10.77 -12.11 -6.09
CA GLU A 15 11.87 -11.24 -6.51
C GLU A 15 11.66 -10.65 -7.91
N LYS A 16 11.11 -11.44 -8.84
CA LYS A 16 10.71 -10.91 -10.16
C LYS A 16 9.65 -9.82 -10.06
N GLU A 17 8.67 -9.97 -9.18
CA GLU A 17 7.66 -8.92 -8.96
C GLU A 17 8.27 -7.68 -8.32
N ARG A 18 9.23 -7.85 -7.38
CA ARG A 18 9.99 -6.73 -6.80
C ARG A 18 10.78 -5.97 -7.88
N GLU A 19 11.42 -6.69 -8.80
CA GLU A 19 12.12 -6.09 -9.93
C GLU A 19 11.14 -5.34 -10.84
N ARG A 20 10.00 -5.94 -11.21
CA ARG A 20 8.95 -5.27 -11.99
C ARG A 20 8.53 -3.95 -11.35
N GLN A 21 8.22 -3.98 -10.05
CA GLN A 21 7.79 -2.78 -9.30
C GLN A 21 8.87 -1.70 -9.22
N ARG A 22 10.15 -2.07 -9.22
CA ARG A 22 11.28 -1.11 -9.20
C ARG A 22 11.56 -0.48 -10.56
N GLU A 23 11.34 -1.24 -11.63
CA GLU A 23 11.69 -0.83 -13.00
C GLU A 23 10.50 -0.27 -13.79
N THR A 24 9.28 -0.41 -13.28
CA THR A 24 8.05 0.04 -13.94
C THR A 24 7.47 1.26 -13.23
N LEU A 25 7.14 2.29 -14.00
CA LEU A 25 6.32 3.39 -13.51
C LEU A 25 4.87 2.90 -13.40
N GLU A 26 4.38 2.74 -12.18
CA GLU A 26 3.02 2.33 -11.90
C GLU A 26 2.09 3.55 -11.87
N LEU A 27 1.07 3.55 -12.74
CA LEU A 27 0.09 4.64 -12.90
C LEU A 27 -1.32 4.20 -12.49
N ILE A 28 -1.49 2.98 -12.00
CA ILE A 28 -2.77 2.51 -11.48
C ILE A 28 -3.10 3.24 -10.18
N ALA A 29 -4.11 4.10 -10.29
CA ALA A 29 -4.79 4.85 -9.22
C ALA A 29 -4.92 4.14 -7.85
N SER A 30 -5.28 2.85 -7.89
CA SER A 30 -5.59 2.06 -6.70
C SER A 30 -4.40 1.30 -6.14
N GLU A 31 -3.26 1.31 -6.83
CA GLU A 31 -2.04 0.66 -6.36
C GLU A 31 -1.14 1.63 -5.60
N ASN A 32 -0.38 1.10 -4.65
CA ASN A 32 0.54 1.88 -3.84
C ASN A 32 1.61 0.97 -3.22
N PHE A 33 2.72 1.57 -2.79
CA PHE A 33 3.76 0.89 -2.04
C PHE A 33 3.55 1.11 -0.55
N VAL A 34 3.44 0.01 0.20
CA VAL A 34 3.43 0.06 1.66
C VAL A 34 4.85 0.26 2.20
N SER A 35 4.97 0.78 3.42
CA SER A 35 6.25 0.91 4.11
C SER A 35 6.82 -0.46 4.52
N ASP A 36 8.14 -0.50 4.75
CA ASP A 36 8.81 -1.68 5.32
C ASP A 36 8.25 -2.04 6.71
N ASP A 37 7.86 -1.05 7.51
CA ASP A 37 7.23 -1.25 8.83
C ASP A 37 5.90 -2.01 8.71
N VAL A 38 5.09 -1.71 7.68
CA VAL A 38 3.84 -2.43 7.40
C VAL A 38 4.13 -3.88 6.99
N LEU A 39 5.14 -4.09 6.12
CA LEU A 39 5.56 -5.44 5.70
C LEU A 39 6.10 -6.27 6.88
N GLU A 40 6.90 -5.65 7.76
CA GLU A 40 7.42 -6.30 8.97
C GLU A 40 6.28 -6.73 9.90
N ALA A 41 5.32 -5.84 10.14
CA ALA A 41 4.16 -6.16 10.97
C ALA A 41 3.33 -7.33 10.40
N MET A 42 3.13 -7.37 9.08
CA MET A 42 2.41 -8.45 8.38
C MET A 42 3.11 -9.81 8.51
N GLY A 43 4.44 -9.85 8.48
CA GLY A 43 5.24 -11.08 8.60
C GLY A 43 5.51 -11.55 10.04
N SER A 44 4.98 -10.86 11.05
CA SER A 44 5.34 -11.09 12.45
C SER A 44 4.61 -12.27 13.10
N VAL A 45 5.09 -12.68 14.29
CA VAL A 45 4.48 -13.75 15.12
C VAL A 45 3.02 -13.48 15.52
N MET A 46 2.51 -12.26 15.30
CA MET A 46 1.11 -11.90 15.50
C MET A 46 0.16 -12.70 14.59
N THR A 47 0.66 -13.23 13.46
CA THR A 47 -0.10 -14.13 12.57
C THR A 47 -0.56 -15.42 13.26
N ASN A 48 0.17 -15.87 14.28
CA ASN A 48 -0.17 -17.10 15.01
C ASN A 48 -1.32 -16.90 16.01
N LYS A 49 -1.75 -15.66 16.25
CA LYS A 49 -2.65 -15.33 17.37
C LYS A 49 -4.10 -15.30 16.94
N TYR A 50 -4.89 -16.21 17.52
CA TYR A 50 -6.35 -16.11 17.54
C TYR A 50 -6.79 -15.24 18.72
N ALA A 51 -7.54 -14.18 18.45
CA ALA A 51 -7.99 -13.21 19.45
C ALA A 51 -9.45 -12.83 19.19
N GLU A 52 -10.38 -13.74 19.53
CA GLU A 52 -11.81 -13.49 19.41
C GLU A 52 -12.36 -12.74 20.64
N GLY A 53 -13.27 -11.79 20.42
CA GLY A 53 -13.83 -10.91 21.43
C GLY A 53 -13.21 -9.50 21.41
N TYR A 54 -13.38 -8.73 22.47
CA TYR A 54 -12.84 -7.36 22.57
C TYR A 54 -11.68 -7.27 23.57
N ALA A 55 -10.99 -6.14 23.55
CA ALA A 55 -10.15 -5.65 24.63
C ALA A 55 -10.72 -5.97 26.01
N GLY A 56 -10.01 -6.77 26.80
CA GLY A 56 -10.44 -7.16 28.15
C GLY A 56 -11.70 -8.05 28.23
N ARG A 57 -12.24 -8.51 27.09
CA ARG A 57 -13.40 -9.41 26.98
C ARG A 57 -13.19 -10.42 25.85
N ARG A 58 -12.19 -11.30 26.00
CA ARG A 58 -11.84 -12.33 25.02
C ARG A 58 -12.47 -13.68 25.35
N PHE A 59 -12.84 -14.44 24.32
CA PHE A 59 -13.37 -15.80 24.47
C PHE A 59 -12.28 -16.83 24.78
N TYR A 60 -11.07 -16.65 24.22
CA TYR A 60 -9.93 -17.53 24.44
C TYR A 60 -8.94 -16.93 25.44
N GLY A 61 -8.53 -17.74 26.42
CA GLY A 61 -7.55 -17.34 27.43
C GLY A 61 -6.14 -17.33 26.85
N SER A 62 -5.54 -16.16 26.68
CA SER A 62 -4.08 -16.06 26.54
C SER A 62 -3.59 -14.62 26.66
N ILE A 63 -3.39 -14.20 27.91
CA ILE A 63 -2.42 -13.17 28.29
C ILE A 63 -1.75 -13.66 29.59
N LYS A 64 -0.54 -14.23 29.51
CA LYS A 64 0.42 -14.06 30.61
C LYS A 64 0.94 -12.62 30.50
N PRO A 65 1.00 -11.85 31.59
CA PRO A 65 1.37 -10.44 31.55
C PRO A 65 2.89 -10.31 31.41
N SER A 66 3.44 -10.49 30.22
CA SER A 66 4.75 -9.90 29.89
C SER A 66 4.60 -8.52 29.23
N SER A 67 3.38 -8.12 28.86
CA SER A 67 3.09 -6.85 28.20
C SER A 67 1.89 -6.17 28.85
N ARG A 68 2.04 -5.81 30.12
CA ARG A 68 1.02 -5.08 30.89
C ARG A 68 0.66 -3.71 30.28
N ASP A 69 1.48 -3.23 29.34
CA ASP A 69 1.31 -1.96 28.63
C ASP A 69 0.85 -2.10 27.17
N PHE A 70 0.76 -3.32 26.65
CA PHE A 70 0.37 -3.55 25.25
C PHE A 70 -1.11 -3.91 25.18
N LYS A 71 -1.98 -2.88 25.21
CA LYS A 71 -3.41 -2.98 24.86
C LYS A 71 -3.63 -3.24 23.36
N ALA A 72 -2.71 -3.95 22.71
CA ALA A 72 -2.82 -4.23 21.29
C ALA A 72 -3.68 -5.48 21.11
N ASP A 73 -4.98 -5.23 21.01
CA ASP A 73 -6.02 -6.17 20.65
C ASP A 73 -5.98 -6.65 19.19
N LEU A 74 -4.79 -6.79 18.63
CA LEU A 74 -4.61 -6.81 17.19
C LEU A 74 -4.35 -8.25 16.71
N SER A 75 -5.31 -8.80 15.96
CA SER A 75 -4.99 -9.85 14.98
C SER A 75 -4.09 -9.26 13.89
N TYR A 76 -3.38 -10.10 13.14
CA TYR A 76 -2.36 -9.70 12.15
C TYR A 76 -2.79 -8.59 11.17
N MET A 77 -3.99 -8.67 10.58
CA MET A 77 -4.50 -7.59 9.70
C MET A 77 -4.68 -6.29 10.45
N ILE A 78 -5.05 -6.34 11.73
CA ILE A 78 -5.25 -5.15 12.54
C ILE A 78 -3.87 -4.54 12.86
N ALA A 79 -2.84 -5.36 13.13
CA ALA A 79 -1.46 -4.89 13.38
C ALA A 79 -0.92 -4.06 12.22
N ALA A 80 -0.96 -4.60 11.01
CA ALA A 80 -0.53 -3.87 9.82
C ALA A 80 -1.36 -2.61 9.58
N LYS A 81 -2.70 -2.70 9.69
CA LYS A 81 -3.58 -1.53 9.57
C LYS A 81 -3.27 -0.46 10.62
N ALA A 82 -2.91 -0.84 11.84
CA ALA A 82 -2.56 0.10 12.90
C ALA A 82 -1.24 0.82 12.60
N VAL A 83 -0.26 0.13 12.01
CA VAL A 83 0.98 0.77 11.51
C VAL A 83 0.62 1.75 10.39
N SER A 84 -0.14 1.33 9.37
CA SER A 84 -0.57 2.21 8.28
C SER A 84 -1.32 3.45 8.79
N PHE A 85 -2.26 3.28 9.73
CA PHE A 85 -2.98 4.43 10.30
C PHE A 85 -2.07 5.33 11.14
N LYS A 86 -1.12 4.77 11.89
CA LYS A 86 -0.16 5.56 12.66
C LYS A 86 0.69 6.42 11.71
N GLU A 87 1.14 5.86 10.60
CA GLU A 87 1.86 6.58 9.55
C GLU A 87 1.00 7.69 8.93
N SER A 88 -0.24 7.37 8.55
CA SER A 88 -1.19 8.36 7.99
C SER A 88 -1.53 9.51 8.95
N LEU A 89 -1.40 9.28 10.27
CA LEU A 89 -1.63 10.30 11.29
C LEU A 89 -0.40 11.19 11.55
N GLN A 90 0.77 10.88 10.98
CA GLN A 90 1.95 11.74 11.13
C GLN A 90 1.74 13.08 10.40
N PRO A 91 2.24 14.21 10.94
CA PRO A 91 2.11 15.52 10.29
C PRO A 91 2.66 15.53 8.85
N ASP A 92 3.79 14.88 8.63
CA ASP A 92 4.48 14.83 7.33
C ASP A 92 3.67 14.08 6.27
N PHE A 93 2.75 13.19 6.68
CA PHE A 93 1.86 12.52 5.75
C PHE A 93 0.93 13.51 5.02
N LYS A 94 0.56 14.63 5.66
CA LYS A 94 -0.20 15.69 4.99
C LYS A 94 0.60 16.32 3.86
N THR A 95 1.89 16.58 4.10
CA THR A 95 2.79 17.12 3.07
C THR A 95 2.98 16.12 1.95
N TYR A 96 3.20 14.84 2.27
CA TYR A 96 3.27 13.77 1.27
C TYR A 96 2.00 13.69 0.40
N ALA A 97 0.82 13.68 1.03
CA ALA A 97 -0.46 13.63 0.32
C ALA A 97 -0.66 14.86 -0.57
N GLN A 98 -0.28 16.05 -0.10
CA GLN A 98 -0.36 17.28 -0.90
C GLN A 98 0.59 17.22 -2.09
N ASN A 99 1.84 16.80 -1.89
CA ASN A 99 2.81 16.65 -2.98
C ASN A 99 2.30 15.69 -4.07
N ASN A 100 1.60 14.62 -3.70
CA ASN A 100 1.01 13.70 -4.69
C ASN A 100 -0.08 14.37 -5.54
N VAL A 101 -0.92 15.20 -4.92
CA VAL A 101 -1.93 15.98 -5.66
C VAL A 101 -1.25 17.02 -6.56
N ASP A 102 -0.26 17.75 -6.04
CA ASP A 102 0.47 18.76 -6.81
C ASP A 102 1.19 18.13 -8.01
N ASN A 103 1.84 16.98 -7.82
CA ASN A 103 2.50 16.22 -8.89
C ASN A 103 1.50 15.73 -9.94
N ALA A 104 0.33 15.24 -9.53
CA ALA A 104 -0.72 14.80 -10.45
C ALA A 104 -1.27 15.99 -11.27
N SER A 105 -1.40 17.17 -10.66
CA SER A 105 -1.79 18.40 -11.38
C SER A 105 -0.76 18.76 -12.45
N VAL A 106 0.53 18.78 -12.10
CA VAL A 106 1.61 19.10 -13.06
C VAL A 106 1.66 18.09 -14.21
N LEU A 107 1.52 16.79 -13.91
CA LEU A 107 1.45 15.75 -14.93
C LEU A 107 0.23 15.97 -15.85
N GLY A 108 -0.93 16.28 -15.27
CA GLY A 108 -2.14 16.59 -16.03
C GLY A 108 -1.95 17.80 -16.94
N GLU A 109 -1.41 18.90 -16.44
CA GLU A 109 -1.11 20.11 -17.22
C GLU A 109 -0.16 19.81 -18.38
N THR A 110 0.91 19.04 -18.13
CA THR A 110 1.87 18.66 -19.17
C THR A 110 1.23 17.78 -20.24
N LEU A 111 0.35 16.84 -19.85
CA LEU A 111 -0.37 16.00 -20.81
C LEU A 111 -1.32 16.84 -21.68
N LEU A 112 -2.00 17.86 -21.11
CA LEU A 112 -2.82 18.79 -21.88
C LEU A 112 -1.99 19.59 -22.89
N GLU A 113 -0.79 20.04 -22.51
CA GLU A 113 0.15 20.72 -23.41
C GLU A 113 0.58 19.84 -24.59
N GLU A 114 0.77 18.53 -24.34
CA GLU A 114 1.08 17.52 -25.37
C GLU A 114 -0.15 17.06 -26.18
N GLY A 115 -1.29 17.74 -26.01
CA GLY A 115 -2.50 17.53 -26.80
C GLY A 115 -3.44 16.44 -26.28
N ALA A 116 -3.21 15.92 -25.08
CA ALA A 116 -4.18 15.05 -24.42
C ALA A 116 -5.46 15.83 -24.08
N SER A 117 -6.58 15.11 -23.94
CA SER A 117 -7.78 15.65 -23.31
C SER A 117 -7.97 14.98 -21.96
N LEU A 118 -8.18 15.75 -20.91
CA LEU A 118 -8.37 15.23 -19.54
C LEU A 118 -9.80 15.46 -19.05
N GLY A 119 -10.28 14.56 -18.19
CA GLY A 119 -11.51 14.75 -17.42
C GLY A 119 -11.36 15.72 -16.22
N GLY A 120 -10.17 16.28 -16.02
CA GLY A 120 -9.77 17.05 -14.82
C GLY A 120 -9.15 16.17 -13.72
N THR A 121 -8.52 16.80 -12.72
CA THR A 121 -8.09 16.13 -11.48
C THR A 121 -8.18 17.07 -10.29
N ASP A 122 -8.86 16.63 -9.23
CA ASP A 122 -8.91 17.29 -7.92
C ASP A 122 -8.13 16.48 -6.87
N ASN A 123 -7.48 15.39 -7.29
CA ASN A 123 -6.82 14.43 -6.43
C ASN A 123 -5.58 13.86 -7.14
N HIS A 124 -5.16 12.63 -6.80
CA HIS A 124 -3.99 11.99 -7.41
C HIS A 124 -4.33 11.17 -8.67
N LEU A 125 -5.57 11.24 -9.16
CA LEU A 125 -6.06 10.43 -10.28
C LEU A 125 -6.26 11.27 -11.54
N LEU A 126 -5.78 10.76 -12.66
CA LEU A 126 -5.94 11.38 -13.97
C LEU A 126 -6.74 10.44 -14.88
N LEU A 127 -7.77 10.96 -15.51
CA LEU A 127 -8.47 10.27 -16.61
C LEU A 127 -8.07 10.92 -17.93
N VAL A 128 -7.29 10.19 -18.73
CA VAL A 128 -6.72 10.66 -19.99
C VAL A 128 -7.49 10.09 -21.17
N ASP A 129 -8.04 10.96 -22.03
CA ASP A 129 -8.57 10.55 -23.34
C ASP A 129 -7.43 10.54 -24.37
N VAL A 130 -7.02 9.33 -24.72
CA VAL A 130 -5.91 9.05 -25.64
C VAL A 130 -6.30 9.11 -27.12
N LYS A 131 -7.58 9.35 -27.45
CA LYS A 131 -8.04 9.44 -28.85
C LYS A 131 -7.35 10.53 -29.64
N ALA A 132 -6.92 11.61 -28.98
CA ALA A 132 -6.16 12.69 -29.61
C ALA A 132 -4.85 12.18 -30.23
N TRP A 133 -4.29 11.08 -29.72
CA TRP A 133 -3.11 10.41 -30.25
C TRP A 133 -3.43 9.21 -31.16
N GLY A 134 -4.71 9.01 -31.52
CA GLY A 134 -5.14 7.90 -32.37
C GLY A 134 -5.07 6.53 -31.69
N LEU A 135 -4.94 6.49 -30.36
CA LEU A 135 -4.84 5.28 -29.56
C LEU A 135 -6.19 4.94 -28.91
N THR A 136 -6.35 3.68 -28.51
CA THR A 136 -7.40 3.23 -27.62
C THR A 136 -6.85 3.04 -26.20
N GLY A 137 -7.72 3.14 -25.17
CA GLY A 137 -7.31 2.88 -23.79
C GLY A 137 -6.65 1.51 -23.62
N LYS A 138 -7.13 0.49 -24.35
CA LYS A 138 -6.56 -0.87 -24.34
C LYS A 138 -5.12 -0.95 -24.88
N GLU A 139 -4.71 -0.05 -25.77
CA GLU A 139 -3.35 -0.02 -26.31
C GLU A 139 -2.36 0.75 -25.43
N THR A 140 -2.88 1.48 -24.43
CA THR A 140 -2.10 2.37 -23.56
C THR A 140 -2.01 1.88 -22.11
N GLU A 141 -2.81 0.88 -21.74
CA GLU A 141 -2.68 0.03 -20.55
C GLU A 141 -1.77 -1.16 -20.84
#